data_AF-A0A0V0GD87-F1
#
_entry.id   AF-A0A0V0GD87-F1
#
_cell.length_a   1.000
_cell.length_b   1.000
_cell.length_c   1.000
_cell.angle_alpha   90.00
_cell.angle_beta   90.00
_cell.angle_gamma   90.00
#
_symmetry.space_group_name_H-M   'P 1'
#
loop_
_entity.id
_entity.type
_entity.pdbx_description
1 polymer ?
#
loop_
_entity_poly.entity_id
_entity_poly.type
_entity_poly.pdbx_seq_one_letter_code
_entity_poly.pdbx_strand_id
1 'polypeptide(L)' 'MKAEYIPPREDVIMQNESPDEVYIIVSGEVEMIDSEMENEQIVWTLRCGDMFGEVGAFCCRPQSY' A
#
# COMPACT_ATOMS: atom_id res chain seq x y z
N MET A 1 17.00 -3.55 -1.62
CA MET A 1 15.95 -2.82 -2.34
C MET A 1 15.96 -3.27 -3.79
N LYS A 2 14.86 -3.83 -4.28
CA LYS A 2 14.67 -4.34 -5.64
C LYS A 2 13.56 -3.53 -6.28
N ALA A 3 13.76 -3.10 -7.53
CA ALA A 3 12.69 -2.43 -8.28
C ALA A 3 11.74 -3.48 -8.84
N GLU A 4 10.44 -3.25 -8.67
CA GLU A 4 9.36 -4.09 -9.18
C GLU A 4 8.39 -3.24 -9.98
N TYR A 5 7.83 -3.83 -11.04
CA TYR A 5 6.79 -3.21 -11.84
C TYR A 5 5.47 -3.88 -11.50
N ILE A 6 4.55 -3.10 -10.96
CA ILE A 6 3.19 -3.50 -10.67
C ILE A 6 2.29 -2.84 -11.72
N PRO A 7 1.46 -3.60 -12.45
CA PRO A 7 0.60 -3.02 -13.48
C PRO A 7 -0.54 -2.21 -12.86
N PRO A 8 -1.18 -1.32 -13.64
CA PRO A 8 -2.30 -0.53 -13.15
C PRO A 8 -3.43 -1.41 -12.63
N ARG A 9 -4.03 -1.01 -11.49
CA ARG A 9 -5.18 -1.69 -10.85
C ARG A 9 -4.87 -3.05 -10.23
N GLU A 10 -3.59 -3.35 -9.99
CA GLU A 10 -3.20 -4.52 -9.19
C GLU A 10 -2.92 -4.10 -7.75
N ASP A 11 -3.36 -4.93 -6.80
CA ASP A 11 -3.21 -4.67 -5.38
C ASP A 11 -1.76 -4.89 -4.95
N VAL A 12 -1.17 -3.90 -4.27
CA VAL A 12 0.22 -3.96 -3.79
C VAL A 12 0.31 -4.55 -2.38
N ILE A 13 -0.60 -4.13 -1.50
CA ILE A 13 -0.73 -4.62 -0.12
C ILE A 13 -2.22 -4.75 0.16
N MET A 14 -2.64 -5.89 0.72
CA MET A 14 -4.02 -6.09 1.13
C MET A 14 -4.23 -5.75 2.61
N GLN A 15 -5.40 -5.23 2.95
CA GLN A 15 -5.77 -5.00 4.35
C GLN A 15 -5.69 -6.32 5.14
N ASN A 16 -5.12 -6.27 6.34
CA ASN A 16 -4.83 -7.42 7.20
C ASN A 16 -3.79 -8.43 6.69
N GLU A 17 -3.08 -8.14 5.59
CA GLU A 17 -1.92 -8.91 5.18
C GLU A 17 -0.77 -8.75 6.18
N SER A 18 0.04 -9.79 6.36
CA SER A 18 1.26 -9.74 7.17
C SER A 18 2.28 -8.84 6.47
N PRO A 19 2.65 -7.70 7.05
CA PRO A 19 3.48 -6.72 6.35
C PRO A 19 4.95 -7.00 6.64
N ASP A 20 5.61 -7.67 5.70
CA ASP A 20 7.05 -7.95 5.79
C ASP A 20 7.90 -6.99 4.94
N GLU A 21 7.25 -6.14 4.13
CA GLU A 21 7.93 -5.32 3.11
C GLU A 21 7.52 -3.84 3.14
N VAL A 22 8.44 -3.00 2.69
CA VAL A 22 8.28 -1.54 2.58
C VAL A 22 8.49 -1.15 1.12
N TYR A 23 7.61 -0.29 0.62
CA TYR A 23 7.62 0.16 -0.76
C TYR A 23 7.89 1.66 -0.86
N ILE A 24 8.65 2.06 -1.88
CA ILE A 24 8.85 3.47 -2.28
C ILE A 24 8.46 3.59 -3.74
N ILE A 25 7.60 4.56 -4.07
CA ILE A 25 7.08 4.74 -5.42
C ILE A 25 8.16 5.41 -6.28
N VAL A 26 8.73 4.66 -7.23
CA VAL A 26 9.73 5.17 -8.19
C VAL A 26 9.08 5.96 -9.32
N SER A 27 7.91 5.50 -9.79
CA SER A 27 7.13 6.13 -10.86
C SER A 27 5.70 5.60 -10.84
N GLY A 28 4.72 6.48 -11.05
CA GLY A 28 3.29 6.14 -10.98
C GLY A 28 2.61 6.74 -9.75
N GLU A 29 1.41 6.24 -9.48
CA GLU A 29 0.59 6.61 -8.32
C GLU A 29 -0.02 5.33 -7.73
N VAL A 30 -0.27 5.34 -6.42
CA VAL A 30 -0.94 4.24 -5.68
C VAL A 30 -2.10 4.83 -4.91
N GLU A 31 -3.26 4.21 -4.97
CA GLU A 31 -4.45 4.60 -4.21
C GLU A 31 -4.55 3.71 -2.97
N MET A 32 -4.69 4.34 -1.81
CA MET A 32 -5.01 3.65 -0.56
C MET A 32 -6.53 3.64 -0.41
N ILE A 33 -7.09 2.44 -0.39
CA ILE A 33 -8.52 2.20 -0.39
C ILE A 33 -8.91 1.60 0.96
N ASP A 34 -9.81 2.26 1.65
CA ASP A 34 -10.43 1.72 2.85
C ASP A 34 -11.73 1.02 2.48
N SER A 35 -11.89 -0.21 2.96
CA SER A 35 -12.97 -1.12 2.60
C SER A 35 -13.78 -1.50 3.85
N GLU A 36 -14.58 -0.56 4.35
CA GLU A 36 -15.55 -0.84 5.42
C GLU A 36 -16.89 -1.31 4.83
N MET A 37 -17.32 -2.52 5.19
CA MET A 37 -18.68 -3.05 4.98
C MET A 37 -19.30 -2.75 3.60
N GLU A 38 -18.60 -3.14 2.52
CA GLU A 38 -19.02 -3.05 1.11
C GLU A 38 -18.89 -1.67 0.43
N ASN A 39 -18.35 -0.64 1.10
CA ASN A 39 -17.98 0.62 0.45
C ASN A 39 -16.46 0.75 0.37
N GLU A 40 -15.94 0.75 -0.86
CA GLU A 40 -14.55 1.09 -1.14
C GLU A 40 -14.42 2.61 -1.29
N GLN A 41 -13.59 3.23 -0.46
CA GLN A 41 -13.31 4.66 -0.53
C GLN A 41 -11.81 4.90 -0.69
N ILE A 42 -11.43 5.73 -1.67
CA ILE A 42 -10.06 6.20 -1.80
C ILE A 42 -9.83 7.22 -0.68
N VAL A 43 -8.96 6.88 0.26
CA VAL A 43 -8.63 7.75 1.40
C VAL A 43 -7.41 8.62 1.07
N TRP A 44 -6.46 8.06 0.33
CA TRP A 44 -5.25 8.76 -0.10
C TRP A 44 -4.77 8.30 -1.47
N THR A 45 -4.07 9.19 -2.17
CA THR A 45 -3.31 8.89 -3.38
C THR A 45 -1.86 9.25 -3.14
N LEU A 46 -0.98 8.24 -3.19
CA LEU A 46 0.46 8.35 -3.06
C LEU A 46 1.09 8.54 -4.44
N ARG A 47 2.17 9.31 -4.49
CA ARG A 47 2.88 9.68 -5.72
C ARG A 47 4.35 9.27 -5.66
N CYS A 48 5.05 9.49 -6.78
CA CYS A 48 6.49 9.29 -6.86
C CYS A 48 7.24 9.96 -5.69
N GLY A 49 8.06 9.17 -5.01
CA GLY A 49 8.82 9.56 -3.82
C GLY A 49 8.15 9.19 -2.49
N ASP A 50 6.84 8.92 -2.48
CA ASP A 50 6.13 8.48 -1.28
C ASP A 50 6.47 7.04 -0.92
N MET A 51 6.36 6.72 0.37
CA MET A 51 6.65 5.41 0.97
C MET A 51 5.42 4.90 1.71
N PHE A 52 5.20 3.58 1.67
CA PHE A 52 4.11 2.91 2.38
C PHE A 52 4.50 1.49 2.82
N GLY A 53 3.69 0.91 3.71
CA GLY A 53 3.94 -0.41 4.34
C GLY A 53 4.83 -0.37 5.59
N GLU A 54 5.30 0.82 5.97
CA GLU A 54 6.21 1.04 7.10
C GLU A 54 5.58 0.73 8.45
N VAL A 55 4.30 1.07 8.63
CA VAL A 55 3.58 0.79 9.89
C VAL A 55 3.58 -0.70 10.14
N GLY A 56 3.25 -1.47 9.12
CA GLY A 56 3.27 -2.91 9.19
C GLY A 56 4.65 -3.48 9.47
N ALA A 57 5.63 -3.13 8.63
CA ALA A 57 6.98 -3.67 8.71
C ALA A 57 7.70 -3.33 10.03
N PHE A 58 7.46 -2.15 10.61
CA PHE A 58 8.12 -1.73 11.86
C PHE A 58 7.32 -2.04 13.12
N CYS A 59 5.98 -2.07 13.07
CA CYS A 59 5.14 -2.28 14.26
C CYS A 59 4.72 -3.74 14.45
N CYS A 60 5.02 -4.65 13.51
CA CYS A 60 4.56 -6.04 13.53
C CYS A 60 3.04 -6.15 13.74
N ARG A 61 2.29 -5.25 13.09
CA ARG A 61 0.82 -5.20 13.15
C ARG A 61 0.25 -5.34 11.74
N PRO A 62 -0.90 -6.01 11.57
CA PRO A 62 -1.58 -6.06 10.28
C PRO A 62 -1.83 -4.66 9.73
N GLN A 63 -1.70 -4.51 8.41
CA GLN A 63 -1.95 -3.25 7.73
C GLN A 63 -3.41 -2.84 7.91
N SER A 64 -3.63 -1.64 8.44
CA SER A 64 -4.97 -1.16 8.81
C SER A 64 -5.77 -0.60 7.64
N TYR A 65 -5.08 -0.15 6.59
CA TYR A 65 -5.61 0.57 5.42
C TYR A 65 -4.70 0.38 4.20
#